data_AF-A0A936M5V1-F1
#
_entry.id   AF-A0A936M5V1-F1
#
_cell.length_a   1.000
_cell.length_b   1.000
_cell.length_c   1.000
_cell.angle_alpha   90.00
_cell.angle_beta   90.00
_cell.angle_gamma   90.00
#
_symmetry.space_group_name_H-M   'P 1'
#
loop_
_entity.id
_entity.type
_entity.pdbx_description
1 polymer ?
#
loop_
_entity_poly.entity_id
_entity_poly.type
_entity_poly.pdbx_seq_one_letter_code
_entity_poly.pdbx_strand_id
1 'polypeptide(L)'
;MTRRPELDIKGTIWTTAVEYRLATSDPAFTVDALAGVRMFNMKNTLGWNFTGSAGSHPLAGRSGSTAVSDTLWDAIVGVKGNYTFGAERQWFVPFYFDIGTGQSDLTYQIVGGIGYRYKWGDVVAAWRYIDYNMKSGKPLESMNFNGPMIGATWRW
;
A
#
# COMPACT_ATOMS: atom_id res chain seq x y z
N MET A 1 -33.72 10.01 5.15
CA MET A 1 -32.54 10.89 5.15
C MET A 1 -31.31 10.00 5.18
N THR A 2 -30.64 9.83 4.04
CA THR A 2 -29.50 8.91 3.89
C THR A 2 -28.23 9.75 3.94
N ARG A 3 -27.46 9.67 5.03
CA ARG A 3 -26.20 10.42 5.18
C ARG A 3 -25.03 9.51 4.81
N ARG A 4 -24.16 9.99 3.92
CA ARG A 4 -22.85 9.39 3.65
C ARG A 4 -21.81 10.21 4.45
N PRO A 5 -21.17 9.65 5.49
CA PRO A 5 -19.98 10.28 6.03
C PRO A 5 -18.90 10.26 4.94
N GLU A 6 -18.37 11.43 4.59
CA GLU A 6 -17.21 11.55 3.70
C GLU A 6 -15.95 11.46 4.57
N LEU A 7 -15.20 10.37 4.40
CA LEU A 7 -13.94 10.13 5.10
C LEU A 7 -12.80 10.31 4.10
N ASP A 8 -11.99 11.36 4.28
CA ASP A 8 -10.74 11.55 3.53
C ASP A 8 -9.57 11.01 4.36
N ILE A 9 -8.90 9.98 3.83
CA ILE A 9 -7.75 9.34 4.45
C ILE A 9 -6.51 9.64 3.61
N LYS A 10 -5.52 10.29 4.24
CA LYS A 10 -4.20 10.49 3.64
C LYS A 10 -3.16 9.65 4.36
N GLY A 11 -2.35 8.95 3.58
CA GLY A 11 -1.37 7.98 4.07
C GLY A 11 0.01 8.20 3.47
N THR A 12 1.05 7.94 4.24
CA THR A 12 2.44 7.85 3.77
C THR A 12 3.05 6.55 4.27
N ILE A 13 3.50 5.70 3.35
CA ILE A 13 4.13 4.41 3.67
C ILE A 13 5.62 4.49 3.35
N TRP A 14 6.44 4.08 4.31
CA TRP A 14 7.87 3.87 4.14
C TRP A 14 8.18 2.40 4.37
N THR A 15 9.04 1.82 3.55
CA THR A 15 9.48 0.42 3.71
C THR A 15 10.98 0.35 3.55
N THR A 16 11.64 -0.35 4.45
CA THR A 16 13.07 -0.60 4.42
C THR A 16 13.28 -2.10 4.64
N ALA A 17 13.96 -2.75 3.70
CA ALA A 17 14.16 -4.18 3.72
C ALA A 17 15.56 -4.56 3.24
N VAL A 18 16.07 -5.67 3.78
CA VAL A 18 17.19 -6.40 3.22
C VAL A 18 16.67 -7.47 2.28
N GLU A 19 17.44 -7.78 1.24
CA GLU A 19 17.05 -8.71 0.18
C GLU A 19 18.15 -9.72 -0.08
N TYR A 20 17.75 -10.96 -0.35
CA TYR A 20 18.66 -12.06 -0.67
C TYR A 20 18.22 -12.76 -1.95
N ARG A 21 19.10 -12.78 -2.96
CA ARG A 21 18.88 -13.43 -4.24
C ARG A 21 18.81 -14.95 -4.07
N LEU A 22 17.67 -15.54 -4.39
CA LEU A 22 17.50 -16.98 -4.42
C LEU A 22 18.14 -17.56 -5.68
N ALA A 23 18.81 -18.69 -5.54
CA ALA A 23 19.34 -19.43 -6.68
C ALA A 23 18.18 -20.04 -7.48
N THR A 24 18.10 -19.72 -8.76
CA THR A 24 17.11 -20.25 -9.70
C THR A 24 17.84 -21.05 -10.79
N SER A 25 17.34 -22.24 -11.10
CA SER A 25 17.88 -23.05 -12.21
C SER A 25 17.46 -22.49 -13.56
N ASP A 26 16.30 -21.83 -13.62
CA ASP A 26 15.79 -21.20 -14.82
C ASP A 26 16.23 -19.73 -14.89
N PRO A 27 17.04 -19.34 -15.89
CA PRO A 27 17.46 -17.95 -16.07
C PRO A 27 16.31 -17.01 -16.46
N ALA A 28 15.13 -17.52 -16.80
CA ALA A 28 13.93 -16.71 -16.97
C ALA A 28 13.40 -16.15 -15.65
N PHE A 29 13.76 -16.75 -14.51
CA PHE A 29 13.31 -16.33 -13.19
C PHE A 29 14.43 -15.66 -12.41
N THR A 30 14.11 -14.50 -11.86
CA THR A 30 14.91 -13.82 -10.84
C THR A 30 14.04 -13.63 -9.61
N VAL A 31 14.43 -14.22 -8.47
CA VAL A 31 13.63 -14.16 -7.23
C VAL A 31 14.51 -13.72 -6.06
N ASP A 32 14.02 -12.79 -5.26
CA ASP A 32 14.60 -12.39 -3.98
C ASP A 32 13.64 -12.76 -2.85
N ALA A 33 14.17 -13.27 -1.75
CA ALA A 33 13.51 -13.18 -0.46
C ALA A 33 13.85 -11.83 0.18
N LEU A 34 12.91 -11.24 0.91
CA LEU A 34 13.12 -9.99 1.63
C LEU A 34 12.58 -10.04 3.05
N ALA A 35 13.21 -9.28 3.94
CA ALA A 35 12.77 -9.06 5.30
C ALA A 35 13.07 -7.62 5.71
N GLY A 36 12.17 -7.00 6.48
CA GLY A 36 12.31 -5.58 6.77
C GLY A 36 11.26 -5.02 7.72
N VAL A 37 11.14 -3.70 7.69
CA VAL A 37 10.16 -2.94 8.46
C VAL A 37 9.38 -2.01 7.55
N ARG A 38 8.10 -1.82 7.85
CA ARG A 38 7.21 -0.87 7.20
C ARG A 38 6.66 0.10 8.22
N MET A 39 6.81 1.38 7.94
CA MET A 39 6.13 2.46 8.66
C MET A 39 4.95 2.95 7.82
N PHE A 40 3.83 3.16 8.48
CA PHE A 40 2.66 3.77 7.87
C PHE A 40 2.13 4.90 8.74
N ASN A 41 2.27 6.12 8.24
CA ASN A 41 1.72 7.32 8.84
C ASN A 41 0.38 7.65 8.18
N MET A 42 -0.68 7.71 8.98
CA MET A 42 -2.03 8.01 8.51
C MET A 42 -2.53 9.28 9.18
N LYS A 43 -3.16 10.16 8.40
CA LYS A 43 -3.89 11.34 8.87
C LYS A 43 -5.35 11.20 8.49
N ASN A 44 -6.21 11.03 9.50
CA ASN A 44 -7.66 10.97 9.32
C ASN A 44 -8.27 12.31 9.70
N THR A 45 -8.93 12.98 8.74
CA THR A 45 -9.72 14.19 9.04
C THR A 45 -11.18 13.80 9.12
N LEU A 46 -11.72 13.68 10.33
CA LEU A 46 -13.15 13.43 10.55
C LEU A 46 -13.87 14.77 10.60
N GLY A 47 -14.55 15.16 9.53
CA GLY A 47 -15.45 16.32 9.53
C GLY A 47 -16.87 15.91 9.92
N TRP A 48 -17.45 16.56 10.93
CA TRP A 48 -18.87 16.41 11.25
C TRP A 48 -19.62 17.73 11.09
N ASN A 49 -20.86 17.63 10.61
CA ASN A 49 -21.83 18.73 10.57
C ASN A 49 -23.19 18.19 11.05
N PHE A 50 -23.70 18.71 12.15
CA PHE A 50 -25.01 18.42 12.71
C PHE A 50 -25.97 19.56 12.36
N THR A 51 -26.84 19.33 11.39
CA THR A 51 -28.01 20.18 11.11
C THR A 51 -29.24 19.58 11.78
N GLY A 52 -29.65 20.16 12.90
CA GLY A 52 -30.89 19.83 13.62
C GLY A 52 -31.50 21.09 14.22
N SER A 53 -32.81 21.27 14.11
CA SER A 53 -33.51 22.50 14.54
C SER A 53 -33.27 22.78 16.03
N ALA A 54 -32.99 24.04 16.37
CA ALA A 54 -32.60 24.45 17.72
C ALA A 54 -33.80 24.40 18.68
N GLY A 55 -33.82 23.42 19.60
CA GLY A 55 -34.38 23.67 20.93
C GLY A 55 -33.52 24.70 21.65
N SER A 56 -34.14 25.50 22.52
CA SER A 56 -33.68 26.78 23.12
C SER A 56 -32.43 26.75 24.02
N HIS A 57 -31.41 25.94 23.71
CA HIS A 57 -30.13 25.91 24.41
C HIS A 57 -28.96 26.06 23.41
N PRO A 58 -27.88 26.78 23.75
CA PRO A 58 -26.76 27.03 22.83
C PRO A 58 -26.05 25.71 22.49
N LEU A 59 -26.19 25.28 21.23
CA LEU A 59 -25.65 24.02 20.70
C LEU A 59 -24.19 24.20 20.26
N ALA A 60 -23.27 24.24 21.23
CA ALA A 60 -21.84 24.07 20.96
C ALA A 60 -21.58 22.68 20.35
N GLY A 61 -20.83 22.59 19.25
CA GLY A 61 -20.42 21.31 18.64
C GLY A 61 -21.16 20.90 17.35
N ARG A 62 -21.98 21.78 16.75
CA ARG A 62 -22.67 21.49 15.47
C ARG A 62 -21.73 21.22 14.30
N SER A 63 -20.49 21.68 14.34
CA SER A 63 -19.50 21.34 13.33
C SER A 63 -18.12 21.33 13.96
N GLY A 64 -17.33 20.33 13.63
CA GLY A 64 -15.95 20.20 14.08
C GLY A 64 -15.20 19.26 13.16
N SER A 65 -13.88 19.42 13.15
CA SER A 65 -12.98 18.43 12.57
C SER A 65 -12.00 17.97 13.64
N THR A 66 -11.84 16.66 13.78
CA THR A 66 -10.72 16.10 14.54
C THR A 66 -9.80 15.41 13.56
N ALA A 67 -8.56 15.88 13.53
CA ALA A 67 -7.48 15.20 12.84
C ALA A 67 -6.84 14.21 13.83
N VAL A 68 -7.00 12.91 13.61
CA VAL A 68 -6.25 11.89 14.34
C VAL A 68 -5.13 11.41 13.43
N SER A 69 -3.89 11.59 13.86
CA SER A 69 -2.72 11.01 13.21
C SER A 69 -2.27 9.78 13.98
N ASP A 70 -2.15 8.64 13.30
CA ASP A 70 -1.56 7.41 13.88
C ASP A 70 -0.36 6.98 13.03
N THR A 71 0.64 6.39 13.67
CA THR A 71 1.83 5.85 12.99
C THR A 71 2.02 4.40 13.43
N LEU A 72 2.02 3.52 12.43
CA LEU A 72 2.15 2.07 12.63
C LEU A 72 3.50 1.61 12.12
N TRP A 73 4.14 0.72 12.87
CA TRP A 73 5.35 0.01 12.50
C TRP A 73 5.09 -1.48 12.53
N ASP A 74 5.35 -2.13 11.39
CA ASP A 74 5.17 -3.56 11.21
C ASP A 74 6.46 -4.17 10.65
N ALA A 75 6.83 -5.35 11.17
CA ALA A 75 7.85 -6.17 10.53
C ALA A 75 7.23 -6.86 9.32
N ILE A 76 7.98 -6.97 8.23
CA ILE A 76 7.54 -7.62 6.99
C ILE A 76 8.53 -8.69 6.53
N VAL A 77 7.99 -9.73 5.91
CA VAL A 77 8.75 -10.71 5.13
C VAL A 77 8.06 -10.94 3.80
N GLY A 78 8.82 -11.21 2.75
CA GLY A 78 8.24 -11.30 1.42
C GLY A 78 9.16 -11.87 0.37
N VAL A 79 8.67 -11.79 -0.85
CA VAL A 79 9.40 -12.17 -2.06
C VAL A 79 9.16 -11.14 -3.15
N LYS A 80 10.16 -10.94 -4.00
CA LYS A 80 10.00 -10.16 -5.22
C LYS A 80 10.78 -10.77 -6.36
N GLY A 81 10.44 -10.42 -7.58
CA GLY A 81 11.14 -10.96 -8.72
C GLY A 81 10.59 -10.54 -10.06
N ASN A 82 11.17 -11.14 -11.08
CA ASN A 82 10.73 -11.01 -12.46
C ASN A 82 10.79 -12.36 -13.15
N TYR A 83 9.77 -12.63 -13.96
CA TYR A 83 9.77 -13.71 -14.95
C TYR A 83 9.91 -13.11 -16.35
N THR A 84 10.85 -13.58 -17.16
CA THR A 84 11.14 -13.03 -18.50
C THR A 84 10.76 -14.01 -19.60
N PHE A 85 10.18 -13.52 -20.69
CA PHE A 85 9.67 -14.37 -21.77
C PHE A 85 9.76 -13.70 -23.15
N GLY A 86 9.43 -14.48 -24.18
CA GLY A 86 9.63 -14.12 -25.59
C GLY A 86 11.00 -14.54 -26.12
N ALA A 87 11.15 -14.57 -27.44
CA ALA A 87 12.34 -15.09 -28.13
C ALA A 87 13.65 -14.42 -27.64
N GLU A 88 13.59 -13.13 -27.35
CA GLU A 88 14.74 -12.36 -26.87
C GLU A 88 14.65 -11.97 -25.37
N ARG A 89 13.70 -12.55 -24.61
CA ARG A 89 13.46 -12.22 -23.18
C ARG A 89 13.21 -10.73 -22.91
N GLN A 90 12.64 -10.06 -23.89
CA GLN A 90 12.30 -8.64 -23.88
C GLN A 90 11.05 -8.35 -23.04
N TRP A 91 10.11 -9.29 -22.94
CA TRP A 91 8.94 -9.15 -22.08
C TRP A 91 9.25 -9.70 -20.70
N PHE A 92 8.64 -9.10 -19.68
CA PHE A 92 8.73 -9.61 -18.31
C PHE A 92 7.50 -9.32 -17.46
N VAL A 93 7.29 -10.15 -16.45
CA VAL A 93 6.27 -10.00 -15.41
C VAL A 93 6.99 -9.71 -14.10
N PRO A 94 6.98 -8.45 -13.62
CA PRO A 94 7.41 -8.12 -12.26
C PRO A 94 6.36 -8.61 -11.26
N PHE A 95 6.83 -9.14 -10.14
CA PHE A 95 5.97 -9.49 -9.01
C PHE A 95 6.62 -9.13 -7.69
N TYR A 96 5.78 -8.83 -6.70
CA TYR A 96 6.18 -8.54 -5.33
C TYR A 96 5.06 -8.96 -4.40
N PHE A 97 5.40 -9.64 -3.31
CA PHE A 97 4.49 -10.00 -2.24
C PHE A 97 5.19 -9.83 -0.90
N ASP A 98 4.52 -9.23 0.08
CA ASP A 98 4.92 -9.33 1.48
C ASP A 98 3.72 -9.49 2.40
N ILE A 99 4.02 -9.99 3.59
CA ILE A 99 3.13 -10.12 4.72
C ILE A 99 3.86 -9.62 5.97
N GLY A 100 3.12 -9.00 6.87
CA GLY A 100 3.70 -8.41 8.07
C GLY A 100 2.73 -8.28 9.22
N THR A 101 3.30 -7.98 10.38
CA THR A 101 2.58 -7.76 11.63
C THR A 101 3.45 -6.95 12.60
N GLY A 102 2.85 -6.42 13.65
CA GLY A 102 3.55 -5.60 14.64
C GLY A 102 2.56 -4.77 15.43
N GLN A 103 2.39 -3.51 15.04
CA GLN A 103 1.35 -2.64 15.58
C GLN A 103 -0.01 -2.90 14.93
N SER A 104 -0.02 -3.32 13.66
CA SER A 104 -1.17 -3.94 13.01
C SER A 104 -1.31 -5.40 13.42
N ASP A 105 -2.52 -5.94 13.26
CA ASP A 105 -2.77 -7.38 13.43
C ASP A 105 -2.17 -8.14 12.25
N LEU A 106 -2.47 -7.68 11.03
CA LEU A 106 -1.95 -8.21 9.79
C LEU A 106 -1.83 -7.11 8.74
N THR A 107 -0.75 -7.11 7.97
CA THR A 107 -0.65 -6.35 6.72
C THR A 107 -0.15 -7.27 5.61
N TYR A 108 -0.61 -7.05 4.39
CA TYR A 108 -0.01 -7.67 3.21
C TYR A 108 -0.03 -6.72 2.02
N GLN A 109 0.95 -6.90 1.15
CA GLN A 109 1.08 -6.13 -0.08
C GLN A 109 1.33 -7.07 -1.26
N ILE A 110 0.67 -6.78 -2.38
CA ILE A 110 0.84 -7.48 -3.65
C ILE A 110 1.09 -6.46 -4.76
N VAL A 111 2.09 -6.70 -5.60
CA VAL A 111 2.31 -5.96 -6.85
C VAL A 111 2.51 -6.97 -7.97
N GLY A 112 1.85 -6.75 -9.10
CA GLY A 112 2.03 -7.53 -10.32
C GLY A 112 1.87 -6.66 -11.54
N GLY A 113 2.55 -6.99 -12.63
CA GLY A 113 2.47 -6.20 -13.85
C GLY A 113 3.03 -6.87 -15.08
N ILE A 114 3.19 -6.08 -16.14
CA ILE A 114 3.88 -6.45 -17.37
C ILE A 114 4.85 -5.33 -17.74
N GLY A 115 6.01 -5.73 -18.23
CA GLY A 115 7.04 -4.82 -18.68
C GLY A 115 7.69 -5.28 -19.98
N TYR A 116 8.31 -4.32 -20.64
CA TYR A 116 9.06 -4.51 -21.87
C TYR A 116 10.44 -3.86 -21.76
N ARG A 117 11.47 -4.59 -22.18
CA ARG A 117 12.86 -4.14 -22.23
C ARG A 117 13.21 -3.64 -23.61
N TYR A 118 13.43 -2.35 -23.72
CA TYR A 118 13.99 -1.68 -24.89
C TYR A 118 15.52 -1.62 -24.79
N LYS A 119 16.17 -1.27 -25.89
CA LYS A 119 17.63 -1.05 -25.92
C LYS A 119 18.09 0.07 -24.97
N TRP A 120 17.23 1.06 -24.73
CA TRP A 120 17.53 2.22 -23.88
C TRP A 120 17.13 2.04 -22.40
N GLY A 121 16.34 1.01 -22.08
CA GLY A 121 15.69 0.91 -20.79
C GLY A 121 14.42 0.07 -20.77
N ASP A 122 13.76 0.04 -19.63
CA ASP A 122 12.58 -0.80 -19.38
C ASP A 122 11.35 0.07 -19.12
N VAL A 123 10.19 -0.34 -19.61
CA VAL A 123 8.89 0.27 -19.27
C VAL A 123 8.00 -0.78 -18.62
N VAL A 124 7.30 -0.40 -17.55
CA VAL A 124 6.44 -1.29 -16.78
C VAL A 124 5.07 -0.64 -16.54
N ALA A 125 4.01 -1.43 -16.70
CA ALA A 125 2.68 -1.16 -16.18
C ALA A 125 2.34 -2.23 -15.13
N ALA A 126 1.93 -1.81 -13.94
CA ALA A 126 1.65 -2.70 -12.82
C ALA A 126 0.43 -2.25 -12.03
N TRP A 127 -0.05 -3.12 -11.15
CA TRP A 127 -1.07 -2.82 -10.17
C TRP A 127 -0.54 -3.16 -8.78
N ARG A 128 -0.77 -2.27 -7.81
CA ARG A 128 -0.43 -2.50 -6.40
C ARG A 128 -1.70 -2.59 -5.59
N TYR A 129 -1.72 -3.51 -4.65
CA TYR A 129 -2.72 -3.67 -3.61
C TYR A 129 -2.02 -3.78 -2.26
N ILE A 130 -2.51 -3.07 -1.25
CA ILE A 130 -2.04 -3.18 0.13
C ILE A 130 -3.24 -3.16 1.06
N ASP A 131 -3.20 -4.00 2.08
CA ASP A 131 -4.25 -4.14 3.09
C ASP A 131 -3.64 -4.14 4.49
N TYR A 132 -4.39 -3.56 5.42
CA TYR A 132 -4.10 -3.50 6.84
C TYR A 132 -5.32 -3.89 7.64
N ASN A 133 -5.16 -4.89 8.48
CA ASN A 133 -6.05 -5.21 9.58
C ASN A 133 -5.44 -4.72 10.88
N MET A 134 -6.19 -3.89 11.60
CA MET A 134 -5.80 -3.32 12.87
C MET A 134 -6.23 -4.23 14.01
N LYS A 135 -5.51 -4.16 15.14
CA LYS A 135 -5.89 -4.89 16.34
C LYS A 135 -7.27 -4.45 16.85
N SER A 136 -7.99 -5.36 17.49
CA SER A 136 -9.32 -5.11 18.05
C SER A 136 -9.36 -3.88 18.95
N GLY A 137 -10.43 -3.08 18.86
CA GLY A 137 -10.62 -1.88 19.69
C GLY A 137 -10.02 -0.59 19.13
N LYS A 138 -9.47 -0.63 17.91
CA LYS A 138 -9.05 0.57 17.16
C LYS A 138 -10.27 1.20 16.45
N PRO A 139 -10.35 2.55 16.35
CA PRO A 139 -11.44 3.22 15.64
C PRO A 139 -11.54 2.89 14.14
N LEU A 140 -10.44 2.44 13.54
CA LEU A 140 -10.37 1.94 12.18
C LEU A 140 -9.94 0.47 12.27
N GLU A 141 -10.80 -0.46 11.84
CA GLU A 141 -10.53 -1.90 11.92
C GLU A 141 -9.74 -2.42 10.72
N SER A 142 -10.10 -1.99 9.50
CA SER A 142 -9.45 -2.44 8.27
C SER A 142 -9.33 -1.31 7.26
N MET A 143 -8.28 -1.35 6.44
CA MET A 143 -8.10 -0.41 5.35
C MET A 143 -7.30 -1.05 4.20
N ASN A 144 -7.73 -0.76 2.98
CA ASN A 144 -6.99 -1.14 1.78
C ASN A 144 -6.75 0.05 0.85
N PHE A 145 -5.65 -0.03 0.11
CA PHE A 145 -5.34 0.88 -0.98
C PHE A 145 -4.95 0.05 -2.20
N ASN A 146 -5.39 0.48 -3.37
CA ASN A 146 -4.98 -0.16 -4.61
C ASN A 146 -5.00 0.83 -5.77
N GLY A 147 -4.19 0.55 -6.79
CA GLY A 147 -4.16 1.40 -7.97
C GLY A 147 -3.08 1.03 -8.98
N PRO A 148 -3.14 1.66 -10.17
CA PRO A 148 -2.17 1.45 -11.23
C PRO A 148 -0.84 2.11 -10.92
N MET A 149 0.23 1.52 -11.46
CA MET A 149 1.60 2.02 -11.43
C MET A 149 2.16 1.98 -12.86
N ILE A 150 2.88 3.04 -13.24
CA ILE A 150 3.66 3.08 -14.48
C ILE A 150 5.09 3.49 -14.11
N GLY A 151 6.07 2.80 -14.67
CA GLY A 151 7.49 3.05 -14.42
C GLY A 151 8.32 2.98 -15.70
N ALA A 152 9.38 3.79 -15.74
CA ALA A 152 10.42 3.72 -16.76
C ALA A 152 11.79 3.72 -16.07
N THR A 153 12.70 2.86 -16.53
CA THR A 153 14.09 2.78 -16.05
C THR A 153 15.03 2.95 -17.23
N TRP A 154 16.03 3.81 -17.10
CA TRP A 154 17.03 4.05 -18.15
C TRP A 154 18.30 3.24 -17.89
N ARG A 155 18.92 2.75 -18.97
CA ARG A 155 20.21 2.06 -18.96
C ARG A 155 21.15 2.76 -19.93
N TRP A 156 22.32 3.17 -19.45
CA TRP A 156 23.41 3.76 -20.23
C TRP A 156 24.67 2.92 -20.09
#